data_AF-A0A3N4HIY8-F1
#
_entry.id   AF-A0A3N4HIY8-F1
#
_cell.length_a   1.000
_cell.length_b   1.000
_cell.length_c   1.000
_cell.angle_alpha   90.00
_cell.angle_beta   90.00
_cell.angle_gamma   90.00
#
_symmetry.space_group_name_H-M   'P 1'
#
loop_
_entity.id
_entity.type
_entity.pdbx_description
1 polymer ?
#
loop_
_entity_poly.entity_id
_entity_poly.type
_entity_poly.pdbx_seq_one_letter_code
_entity_poly.pdbx_strand_id
1 'polypeptide(L)'
;RWPWGTVPEECFHEAVELKSTCIPHDLEVYEVLYKDCIHPHIVCRCKNSPVPIGSLAIRIGQVPVRARQHVHSWHAFASPDCHAATADNRISIYGDCLLRRPTDIFHEVAHILDCNPDIAGKNQHCYSTNSSEWKKIVAKDSCLANPYSKTGYPEAYAEIAVLVAYHLNIRKLEKSDCMKGQLDKVTQQLGGQSGFLKNVKGAKCSGSVNRHKTVCMGSAARNQGKCKG
;
A
#
# COMPACT_ATOMS: atom_id res chain seq x y z
N ARG A 1 -2.21 15.19 13.93
CA ARG A 1 -3.54 14.54 14.08
C ARG A 1 -4.59 15.59 13.78
N TRP A 2 -5.57 15.26 12.95
CA TRP A 2 -6.66 16.18 12.64
C TRP A 2 -7.62 16.36 13.83
N PRO A 3 -8.24 17.54 14.00
CA PRO A 3 -9.33 17.72 14.95
C PRO A 3 -10.51 16.81 14.64
N TRP A 4 -11.27 16.43 15.67
CA TRP A 4 -12.49 15.65 15.49
C TRP A 4 -13.60 16.47 14.81
N GLY A 5 -14.32 15.87 13.87
CA GLY A 5 -15.46 16.48 13.19
C GLY A 5 -15.49 16.21 11.69
N THR A 6 -14.34 16.36 11.03
CA THR A 6 -14.16 16.15 9.59
C THR A 6 -13.01 15.20 9.32
N VAL A 7 -13.16 14.34 8.31
CA VAL A 7 -12.14 13.39 7.85
C VAL A 7 -12.02 13.43 6.33
N PRO A 8 -10.92 12.94 5.75
CA PRO A 8 -10.87 12.61 4.33
C PRO A 8 -12.00 11.66 3.94
N GLU A 9 -12.62 11.90 2.79
CA GLU A 9 -13.71 11.09 2.23
C GLU A 9 -13.30 9.63 2.11
N GLU A 10 -12.07 9.36 1.70
CA GLU A 10 -11.58 8.00 1.59
C GLU A 10 -11.37 7.31 2.95
N CYS A 11 -10.96 8.05 4.00
CA CYS A 11 -10.93 7.50 5.37
C CYS A 11 -12.33 7.09 5.83
N PHE A 12 -13.34 7.91 5.49
CA PHE A 12 -14.72 7.62 5.84
C PHE A 12 -15.26 6.43 5.04
N HIS A 13 -15.06 6.42 3.72
CA HIS A 13 -15.50 5.36 2.82
C HIS A 13 -14.93 4.00 3.26
N GLU A 14 -13.62 3.92 3.49
CA GLU A 14 -12.97 2.68 3.91
C GLU A 14 -13.50 2.20 5.27
N ALA A 15 -13.66 3.12 6.22
CA ALA A 15 -14.10 2.76 7.55
C ALA A 15 -15.57 2.33 7.62
N VAL A 16 -16.44 3.03 6.90
CA VAL A 16 -17.89 2.98 7.10
C VAL A 16 -18.58 2.25 5.95
N GLU A 17 -18.26 2.61 4.71
CA GLU A 17 -18.96 2.09 3.53
C GLU A 17 -18.48 0.69 3.16
N LEU A 18 -17.18 0.43 3.31
CA LEU A 18 -16.60 -0.91 3.13
C LEU A 18 -16.76 -1.81 4.37
N LYS A 19 -17.62 -1.41 5.33
CA LYS A 19 -17.98 -2.18 6.53
C LYS A 19 -16.78 -2.66 7.34
N SER A 20 -15.74 -1.83 7.47
CA SER A 20 -14.70 -2.09 8.46
C SER A 20 -15.31 -2.17 9.87
N THR A 21 -14.55 -2.65 10.85
CA THR A 21 -14.96 -2.70 12.26
C THR A 21 -14.92 -1.32 12.95
N CYS A 22 -14.86 -0.22 12.19
CA CYS A 22 -14.72 1.12 12.70
C CYS A 22 -16.00 1.95 12.55
N ILE A 23 -16.42 2.59 13.64
CA ILE A 23 -17.45 3.62 13.56
C ILE A 23 -16.82 4.98 13.23
N PRO A 24 -17.52 5.86 12.51
CA PRO A 24 -16.98 7.16 12.09
C PRO A 24 -16.37 8.01 13.22
N HIS A 25 -16.94 7.96 14.42
CA HIS A 25 -16.49 8.77 15.57
C HIS A 25 -15.17 8.28 16.20
N ASP A 26 -14.78 7.05 15.88
CA ASP A 26 -13.52 6.44 16.33
C ASP A 26 -12.43 6.49 15.28
N LEU A 27 -12.68 7.12 14.14
CA LEU A 27 -11.64 7.46 13.18
C LEU A 27 -10.70 8.54 13.73
N GLU A 28 -9.42 8.25 13.61
CA GLU A 28 -8.33 9.16 13.87
C GLU A 28 -7.56 9.35 12.56
N VAL A 29 -7.39 10.61 12.15
CA VAL A 29 -6.64 10.95 10.95
C VAL A 29 -5.32 11.61 11.34
N TYR A 30 -4.23 11.10 10.79
CA TYR A 30 -2.88 11.58 11.00
C TYR A 30 -2.26 12.00 9.68
N GLU A 31 -1.58 13.14 9.70
CA GLU A 31 -0.62 13.53 8.68
C GLU A 31 0.76 13.11 9.16
N VAL A 32 1.39 12.18 8.44
CA VAL A 32 2.73 11.68 8.75
C VAL A 32 3.70 12.27 7.74
N LEU A 33 4.52 13.20 8.19
CA LEU A 33 5.55 13.84 7.37
C LEU A 33 6.89 13.10 7.50
N TYR A 34 7.41 12.61 6.38
CA TYR A 34 8.75 12.03 6.30
C TYR A 34 9.75 13.06 5.76
N LYS A 35 11.00 13.03 6.23
CA LYS A 35 12.04 14.01 5.86
C LYS A 35 12.40 14.01 4.36
N ASP A 36 12.05 12.96 3.64
CA ASP A 36 12.25 12.77 2.22
C ASP A 36 11.06 13.22 1.36
N CYS A 37 9.98 13.72 1.95
CA CYS A 37 8.81 14.21 1.25
C CYS A 37 8.37 15.58 1.79
N ILE A 38 7.89 16.45 0.90
CA ILE A 38 7.37 17.78 1.27
C ILE A 38 5.91 17.75 1.71
N HIS A 39 5.21 16.65 1.41
CA HIS A 39 3.80 16.45 1.74
C HIS A 39 3.66 15.29 2.71
N PRO A 40 2.76 15.40 3.70
CA PRO A 40 2.48 14.30 4.60
C PRO A 40 1.70 13.18 3.88
N HIS A 41 1.89 11.95 4.34
CA HIS A 41 0.96 10.86 4.02
C HIS A 41 -0.22 10.92 4.98
N ILE A 42 -1.43 10.69 4.44
CA ILE A 42 -2.63 10.51 5.25
C ILE A 42 -2.66 9.09 5.79
N VAL A 43 -2.82 8.98 7.11
CA VAL A 43 -3.01 7.72 7.82
C VAL A 43 -4.31 7.78 8.60
N CYS A 44 -5.30 6.99 8.16
CA CYS A 44 -6.57 6.77 8.82
C CYS A 44 -6.42 5.58 9.78
N ARG A 45 -6.76 5.75 11.04
CA ARG A 45 -6.68 4.68 12.04
C ARG A 45 -7.94 4.66 12.87
N CYS A 46 -8.55 3.50 13.07
CA CYS A 46 -9.59 3.37 14.08
C CYS A 46 -8.98 3.28 15.48
N LYS A 47 -9.60 3.88 16.50
CA LYS A 47 -9.11 3.82 17.89
C LYS A 47 -8.84 2.39 18.37
N ASN A 48 -9.70 1.45 17.98
CA ASN A 48 -9.59 0.03 18.34
C ASN A 48 -8.57 -0.77 17.51
N SER A 49 -7.89 -0.16 16.52
CA SER A 49 -6.85 -0.85 15.76
C SER A 49 -5.74 -1.31 16.70
N PRO A 50 -5.33 -2.59 16.64
CA PRO A 50 -4.28 -3.13 17.51
C PRO A 50 -2.90 -2.53 17.20
N VAL A 51 -2.77 -1.84 16.07
CA VAL A 51 -1.53 -1.26 15.62
C VAL A 51 -1.45 0.22 16.03
N PRO A 52 -0.46 0.64 16.84
CA PRO A 52 -0.26 2.04 17.18
C PRO A 52 0.19 2.88 15.97
N ILE A 53 -0.19 4.16 15.95
CA ILE A 53 0.21 5.10 14.90
C ILE A 53 1.73 5.21 14.72
N GLY A 54 2.50 5.14 15.82
CA GLY A 54 3.97 5.16 15.75
C GLY A 54 4.54 3.98 14.96
N SER A 55 4.00 2.77 15.20
CA SER A 55 4.40 1.55 14.48
C SER A 55 4.02 1.63 13.00
N LEU A 56 2.81 2.12 12.68
CA LEU A 56 2.39 2.37 11.29
C LEU A 56 3.34 3.34 10.60
N ALA A 57 3.63 4.49 11.22
CA ALA A 57 4.52 5.49 10.67
C ALA A 57 5.93 4.94 10.41
N ILE A 58 6.46 4.10 11.30
CA ILE A 58 7.76 3.44 11.10
C ILE A 58 7.71 2.48 9.91
N ARG A 59 6.69 1.62 9.81
CA ARG A 59 6.59 0.64 8.71
C ARG A 59 6.36 1.28 7.36
N ILE A 60 5.47 2.26 7.28
CA ILE A 60 5.29 3.09 6.08
C ILE A 60 6.61 3.78 5.73
N GLY A 61 7.36 4.24 6.73
CA GLY A 61 8.69 4.82 6.58
C GLY A 61 9.74 3.90 5.95
N GLN A 62 9.58 2.57 6.08
CA GLN A 62 10.48 1.55 5.52
C GLN A 62 10.22 1.27 4.03
N VAL A 63 9.06 1.69 3.50
CA VAL A 63 8.79 1.60 2.07
C VAL A 63 9.67 2.63 1.34
N PRO A 64 10.43 2.23 0.30
CA PRO A 64 11.26 3.16 -0.46
C PRO A 64 10.43 4.34 -0.98
N VAL A 65 10.96 5.55 -0.84
CA VAL A 65 10.22 6.80 -1.13
C VAL A 65 9.62 6.84 -2.54
N ARG A 66 10.32 6.28 -3.53
CA ARG A 66 9.86 6.23 -4.92
C ARG A 66 8.62 5.38 -5.09
N ALA A 67 8.46 4.31 -4.31
CA ALA A 67 7.24 3.52 -4.27
C ALA A 67 6.19 4.18 -3.36
N ARG A 68 6.60 4.58 -2.15
CA ARG A 68 5.70 5.11 -1.11
C ARG A 68 4.88 6.30 -1.59
N GLN A 69 5.46 7.18 -2.40
CA GLN A 69 4.78 8.37 -2.91
C GLN A 69 3.55 8.06 -3.79
N HIS A 70 3.42 6.83 -4.30
CA HIS A 70 2.25 6.41 -5.07
C HIS A 70 1.09 5.95 -4.17
N VAL A 71 1.30 5.82 -2.86
CA VAL A 71 0.23 5.49 -1.91
C VAL A 71 -0.47 6.76 -1.45
N HIS A 72 -1.77 6.85 -1.73
CA HIS A 72 -2.59 8.01 -1.43
C HIS A 72 -2.92 8.13 0.05
N SER A 73 -3.30 7.00 0.67
CA SER A 73 -3.70 6.96 2.08
C SER A 73 -3.47 5.57 2.65
N TRP A 74 -3.14 5.52 3.94
CA TRP A 74 -2.93 4.29 4.69
C TRP A 74 -4.04 4.13 5.72
N HIS A 75 -4.57 2.94 5.87
CA HIS A 75 -5.68 2.67 6.76
C HIS A 75 -5.34 1.54 7.72
N ALA A 76 -5.76 1.65 8.97
CA ALA A 76 -5.52 0.65 9.99
C ALA A 76 -6.78 0.40 10.84
N PHE A 77 -7.29 -0.82 10.79
CA PHE A 77 -8.54 -1.23 11.42
C PHE A 77 -8.35 -2.48 12.27
N ALA A 78 -9.27 -2.69 13.22
CA ALA A 78 -9.31 -3.92 13.98
C ALA A 78 -9.86 -5.06 13.12
N SER A 79 -9.31 -6.26 13.31
CA SER A 79 -9.81 -7.49 12.72
C SER A 79 -9.31 -8.66 13.56
N PRO A 80 -10.10 -9.74 13.72
CA PRO A 80 -9.63 -10.95 14.39
C PRO A 80 -8.43 -11.58 13.64
N ASP A 81 -8.43 -11.47 12.31
CA ASP A 81 -7.39 -11.99 11.44
C ASP A 81 -6.52 -10.87 10.88
N CYS A 82 -5.24 -11.18 10.69
CA CYS A 82 -4.32 -10.31 9.97
C CYS A 82 -4.50 -10.47 8.46
N HIS A 83 -4.86 -9.38 7.78
CA HIS A 83 -4.80 -9.25 6.33
C HIS A 83 -4.59 -7.78 5.92
N ALA A 84 -4.24 -7.58 4.65
CA ALA A 84 -4.14 -6.27 4.04
C ALA A 84 -4.89 -6.28 2.70
N ALA A 85 -5.20 -5.09 2.18
CA ALA A 85 -5.85 -4.91 0.91
C ALA A 85 -5.44 -3.59 0.26
N THR A 86 -5.53 -3.56 -1.07
CA THR A 86 -5.29 -2.37 -1.88
C THR A 86 -6.52 -2.02 -2.71
N ALA A 87 -6.89 -0.74 -2.72
CA ALA A 87 -7.93 -0.22 -3.60
C ALA A 87 -7.65 1.25 -3.95
N ASP A 88 -7.63 1.59 -5.25
CA ASP A 88 -7.39 2.96 -5.78
C ASP A 88 -6.22 3.69 -5.10
N ASN A 89 -5.05 3.05 -5.03
CA ASN A 89 -3.84 3.56 -4.36
C ASN A 89 -3.97 3.80 -2.85
N ARG A 90 -5.00 3.22 -2.21
CA ARG A 90 -5.15 3.16 -0.76
C ARG A 90 -4.72 1.79 -0.28
N ILE A 91 -4.03 1.75 0.86
CA ILE A 91 -3.64 0.50 1.51
C ILE A 91 -4.35 0.40 2.84
N SER A 92 -5.05 -0.70 3.08
CA SER A 92 -5.76 -0.99 4.30
C SER A 92 -5.14 -2.19 5.01
N ILE A 93 -4.87 -2.03 6.31
CA ILE A 93 -4.26 -3.04 7.16
C ILE A 93 -5.26 -3.39 8.26
N TYR A 94 -5.57 -4.67 8.38
CA TYR A 94 -6.58 -5.19 9.28
C TYR A 94 -5.93 -6.11 10.32
N GLY A 95 -6.18 -5.84 11.60
CA GLY A 95 -5.61 -6.63 12.69
C GLY A 95 -4.12 -6.33 12.93
N ASP A 96 -3.42 -7.21 13.65
CA ASP A 96 -2.02 -7.02 14.06
C ASP A 96 -1.02 -7.53 13.00
N CYS A 97 -1.08 -6.96 11.79
CA CYS A 97 -0.23 -7.39 10.69
C CYS A 97 1.21 -6.91 10.75
N LEU A 98 1.47 -5.76 11.39
CA LEU A 98 2.84 -5.22 11.40
C LEU A 98 3.83 -6.07 12.20
N LEU A 99 3.32 -6.90 13.12
CA LEU A 99 4.09 -7.91 13.84
C LEU A 99 4.10 -9.25 13.13
N ARG A 100 2.95 -9.71 12.64
CA ARG A 100 2.78 -11.08 12.11
C ARG A 100 3.19 -11.24 10.65
N ARG A 101 2.99 -10.22 9.82
CA ARG A 101 3.20 -10.24 8.37
C ARG A 101 3.72 -8.89 7.86
N PRO A 102 4.93 -8.47 8.28
CA PRO A 102 5.46 -7.14 7.93
C PRO A 102 5.69 -6.92 6.43
N THR A 103 5.76 -8.00 5.64
CA THR A 103 5.92 -7.97 4.19
C THR A 103 4.65 -7.60 3.44
N ASP A 104 3.47 -7.71 4.05
CA ASP A 104 2.19 -7.42 3.40
C ASP A 104 2.12 -5.96 2.93
N ILE A 105 2.76 -5.02 3.64
CA ILE A 105 2.87 -3.63 3.15
C ILE A 105 3.55 -3.56 1.78
N PHE A 106 4.61 -4.33 1.56
CA PHE A 106 5.30 -4.34 0.26
C PHE A 106 4.48 -5.05 -0.81
N HIS A 107 3.72 -6.07 -0.44
CA HIS A 107 2.75 -6.73 -1.31
C HIS A 107 1.68 -5.72 -1.78
N GLU A 108 1.05 -4.99 -0.86
CA GLU A 108 0.03 -4.00 -1.20
C GLU A 108 0.60 -2.83 -2.02
N VAL A 109 1.80 -2.35 -1.68
CA VAL A 109 2.50 -1.36 -2.51
C VAL A 109 2.76 -1.89 -3.91
N ALA A 110 3.03 -3.19 -4.09
CA ALA A 110 3.24 -3.76 -5.40
C ALA A 110 1.97 -3.77 -6.25
N HIS A 111 0.79 -4.00 -5.68
CA HIS A 111 -0.49 -3.85 -6.40
C HIS A 111 -0.67 -2.43 -6.93
N ILE A 112 -0.35 -1.41 -6.13
CA ILE A 112 -0.37 -0.01 -6.56
C ILE A 112 0.58 0.23 -7.75
N LEU A 113 1.81 -0.29 -7.65
CA LEU A 113 2.82 -0.10 -8.69
C LEU A 113 2.52 -0.90 -9.96
N ASP A 114 1.89 -2.07 -9.85
CA ASP A 114 1.46 -2.88 -11.00
C ASP A 114 0.46 -2.13 -11.88
N CYS A 115 -0.34 -1.24 -11.28
CA CYS A 115 -1.29 -0.37 -11.97
C CYS A 115 -0.73 1.02 -12.31
N ASN A 116 0.54 1.28 -12.00
CA ASN A 116 1.18 2.55 -12.33
C ASN A 116 1.35 2.68 -13.86
N PRO A 117 1.02 3.84 -14.48
CA PRO A 117 1.16 4.06 -15.92
C PRO A 117 2.57 3.82 -16.50
N ASP A 118 3.62 3.97 -15.70
CA ASP A 118 5.00 3.68 -16.10
C ASP A 118 5.30 2.17 -16.16
N ILE A 119 4.45 1.35 -15.51
CA ILE A 119 4.55 -0.11 -15.45
C ILE A 119 3.51 -0.78 -16.36
N ALA A 120 2.23 -0.43 -16.21
CA ALA A 120 1.12 -0.95 -17.00
C ALA A 120 1.05 -0.34 -18.42
N GLY A 121 1.58 0.87 -18.60
CA GLY A 121 1.31 1.68 -19.77
C GLY A 121 0.07 2.55 -19.57
N LYS A 122 0.07 3.76 -20.15
CA LYS A 122 -0.88 4.84 -19.88
C LYS A 122 -2.38 4.51 -20.02
N ASN A 123 -2.73 3.48 -20.78
CA ASN A 123 -4.11 3.10 -21.08
C ASN A 123 -4.47 1.68 -20.61
N GLN A 124 -3.64 1.07 -19.75
CA GLN A 124 -3.92 -0.24 -19.16
C GLN A 124 -4.20 -0.07 -17.68
N HIS A 125 -5.07 -0.93 -17.12
CA HIS A 125 -5.41 -0.86 -15.70
C HIS A 125 -4.22 -1.32 -14.85
N CYS A 126 -3.87 -2.60 -14.94
CA CYS A 126 -2.72 -3.18 -14.24
C CYS A 126 -1.97 -4.15 -15.16
N TYR A 127 -0.64 -4.13 -15.08
CA TYR A 127 0.23 -4.92 -15.94
C TYR A 127 -0.02 -6.43 -15.76
N SER A 128 0.00 -6.93 -14.52
CA SER A 128 -0.13 -8.35 -14.21
C SER A 128 -1.47 -8.96 -14.68
N THR A 129 -2.55 -8.19 -14.65
CA THR A 129 -3.89 -8.63 -15.09
C THR A 129 -4.00 -8.74 -16.61
N ASN A 130 -3.44 -7.77 -17.33
CA ASN A 130 -3.71 -7.58 -18.76
C ASN A 130 -2.57 -8.05 -19.67
N SER A 131 -1.36 -8.15 -19.15
CA SER A 131 -0.17 -8.50 -19.95
C SER A 131 -0.14 -9.98 -20.30
N SER A 132 -0.18 -10.29 -21.60
CA SER A 132 0.10 -11.65 -22.10
C SER A 132 1.56 -12.07 -21.87
N GLU A 133 2.49 -11.11 -21.79
CA GLU A 133 3.89 -11.35 -21.46
C GLU A 133 4.01 -11.89 -20.03
N TRP A 134 3.36 -11.24 -19.06
CA TRP A 134 3.39 -11.70 -17.66
C TRP A 134 2.85 -13.10 -17.50
N LYS A 135 1.69 -13.39 -18.11
CA LYS A 135 1.06 -14.71 -18.05
C LYS A 135 1.96 -15.80 -18.64
N LYS A 136 2.67 -15.51 -19.74
CA LYS A 136 3.64 -16.43 -20.34
C LYS A 136 4.86 -16.65 -19.44
N ILE A 137 5.35 -15.61 -18.77
CA ILE A 137 6.46 -15.71 -17.83
C ILE A 137 6.08 -16.62 -16.66
N VAL A 138 4.92 -16.38 -16.03
CA VAL A 138 4.41 -17.19 -14.92
C VAL A 138 4.20 -18.65 -15.34
N ALA A 139 3.71 -18.90 -16.56
CA ALA A 139 3.51 -20.26 -17.07
C ALA A 139 4.80 -20.99 -17.46
N LYS A 140 5.88 -20.26 -17.77
CA LYS A 140 7.17 -20.84 -18.16
C LYS A 140 8.03 -21.23 -16.96
N ASP A 141 7.96 -20.44 -15.89
CA ASP A 141 8.66 -20.72 -14.64
C ASP A 141 8.07 -21.98 -13.96
N SER A 142 8.92 -22.77 -13.32
CA SER A 142 8.52 -24.05 -12.71
C SER A 142 8.02 -23.91 -11.26
N CYS A 143 8.10 -22.71 -10.68
CA CYS A 143 7.60 -22.42 -9.34
C CYS A 143 7.04 -20.99 -9.21
N LEU A 144 6.32 -20.75 -8.12
CA LEU A 144 5.85 -19.43 -7.68
C LEU A 144 6.54 -19.07 -6.36
N ALA A 145 6.42 -17.81 -5.93
CA ALA A 145 7.00 -17.34 -4.68
C ALA A 145 6.45 -18.10 -3.46
N ASN A 146 5.13 -18.31 -3.39
CA ASN A 146 4.48 -19.10 -2.35
C ASN A 146 3.08 -19.60 -2.82
N PRO A 147 2.33 -20.36 -2.00
CA PRO A 147 0.99 -20.82 -2.38
C PRO A 147 -0.03 -19.71 -2.67
N TYR A 148 0.08 -18.55 -2.00
CA TYR A 148 -0.85 -17.43 -2.20
C TYR A 148 -0.74 -16.83 -3.60
N SER A 149 0.44 -16.88 -4.21
CA SER A 149 0.66 -16.52 -5.62
C SER A 149 -0.25 -17.25 -6.62
N LYS A 150 -0.85 -18.40 -6.24
CA LYS A 150 -1.78 -19.15 -7.11
C LYS A 150 -3.16 -18.53 -7.22
N THR A 151 -3.50 -17.59 -6.34
CA THR A 151 -4.81 -16.91 -6.32
C THR A 151 -5.07 -16.16 -7.62
N GLY A 152 -4.03 -15.61 -8.25
CA GLY A 152 -4.14 -14.94 -9.53
C GLY A 152 -2.83 -14.33 -10.00
N TYR A 153 -2.80 -13.86 -11.24
CA TYR A 153 -1.63 -13.18 -11.80
C TYR A 153 -1.22 -11.90 -11.05
N PRO A 154 -2.15 -11.08 -10.50
CA PRO A 154 -1.79 -9.97 -9.61
C PRO A 154 -1.10 -10.43 -8.33
N GLU A 155 -1.61 -11.47 -7.68
CA GLU A 155 -0.99 -12.01 -6.45
C GLU A 155 0.40 -12.60 -6.73
N ALA A 156 0.57 -13.30 -7.85
CA ALA A 156 1.88 -13.75 -8.28
C ALA A 156 2.87 -12.57 -8.47
N TYR A 157 2.40 -11.46 -9.05
CA TYR A 157 3.23 -10.28 -9.27
C TYR A 157 3.61 -9.61 -7.95
N ALA A 158 2.65 -9.39 -7.06
CA ALA A 158 2.86 -8.76 -5.76
C ALA A 158 3.79 -9.58 -4.86
N GLU A 159 3.65 -10.91 -4.83
CA GLU A 159 4.53 -11.79 -4.07
C GLU A 159 5.98 -11.77 -4.60
N ILE A 160 6.16 -11.73 -5.92
CA ILE A 160 7.49 -11.59 -6.51
C ILE A 160 8.08 -10.21 -6.19
N ALA A 161 7.27 -9.15 -6.19
CA ALA A 161 7.71 -7.81 -5.82
C ALA A 161 8.23 -7.73 -4.37
N VAL A 162 7.63 -8.47 -3.43
CA VAL A 162 8.16 -8.59 -2.06
C VAL A 162 9.57 -9.20 -2.08
N LEU A 163 9.78 -10.28 -2.84
CA LEU A 163 11.10 -10.90 -2.99
C LEU A 163 12.12 -9.93 -3.61
N VAL A 164 11.71 -9.16 -4.62
CA VAL A 164 12.54 -8.12 -5.25
C VAL A 164 12.90 -7.02 -4.26
N ALA A 165 11.94 -6.54 -3.45
CA ALA A 165 12.20 -5.55 -2.41
C ALA A 165 13.22 -6.08 -1.39
N TYR A 166 13.11 -7.33 -0.96
CA TYR A 166 14.09 -7.96 -0.08
C TYR A 166 15.47 -8.07 -0.75
N HIS A 167 15.52 -8.54 -2.02
CA HIS A 167 16.73 -8.69 -2.81
C HIS A 167 17.54 -7.38 -2.91
N LEU A 168 16.83 -6.28 -3.18
CA LEU A 168 17.45 -4.98 -3.47
C LEU A 168 17.92 -4.24 -2.22
N ASN A 169 17.30 -4.49 -1.07
CA ASN A 169 17.48 -3.65 0.12
C ASN A 169 18.08 -4.35 1.33
N ILE A 170 17.93 -5.67 1.42
CA ILE A 170 18.33 -6.43 2.61
C ILE A 170 19.46 -7.39 2.26
N ARG A 171 19.19 -8.33 1.35
CA ARG A 171 20.17 -9.35 0.96
C ARG A 171 19.78 -9.96 -0.38
N LYS A 172 20.80 -10.23 -1.20
CA LYS A 172 20.65 -10.99 -2.45
C LYS A 172 19.94 -12.33 -2.18
N LEU A 173 18.92 -12.64 -2.96
CA LEU A 173 18.26 -13.94 -2.92
C LEU A 173 19.23 -15.03 -3.42
N GLU A 174 19.25 -16.16 -2.72
CA GLU A 174 19.99 -17.36 -3.11
C GLU A 174 19.01 -18.37 -3.73
N LYS A 175 19.41 -19.02 -4.84
CA LYS A 175 18.67 -20.10 -5.52
C LYS A 175 17.19 -19.79 -5.82
N SER A 176 16.94 -19.06 -6.91
CA SER A 176 15.59 -18.71 -7.36
C SER A 176 15.35 -19.05 -8.84
N ASP A 177 16.09 -20.02 -9.38
CA ASP A 177 16.09 -20.33 -10.81
C ASP A 177 14.73 -20.81 -11.32
N CYS A 178 13.93 -21.45 -10.46
CA CYS A 178 12.60 -21.94 -10.82
C CYS A 178 11.57 -20.82 -11.07
N MET A 179 11.81 -19.61 -10.56
CA MET A 179 10.97 -18.42 -10.75
C MET A 179 11.76 -17.26 -11.38
N LYS A 180 12.82 -17.60 -12.12
CA LYS A 180 13.78 -16.60 -12.62
C LYS A 180 13.11 -15.59 -13.55
N GLY A 181 12.23 -16.05 -14.44
CA GLY A 181 11.54 -15.15 -15.37
C GLY A 181 10.70 -14.11 -14.65
N GLN A 182 9.96 -14.53 -13.63
CA GLN A 182 9.18 -13.65 -12.77
C GLN A 182 10.06 -12.63 -12.06
N LEU A 183 11.13 -13.08 -11.39
CA LEU A 183 12.06 -12.20 -10.68
C LEU A 183 12.75 -11.20 -11.60
N ASP A 184 13.22 -11.63 -12.77
CA ASP A 184 13.89 -10.76 -13.74
C ASP A 184 12.93 -9.66 -14.20
N LYS A 185 11.68 -10.01 -14.53
CA LYS A 185 10.69 -9.06 -15.03
C LYS A 185 10.30 -8.02 -13.97
N VAL A 186 9.98 -8.46 -12.75
CA VAL A 186 9.62 -7.54 -11.67
C VAL A 186 10.82 -6.71 -11.22
N THR A 187 12.04 -7.29 -11.24
CA THR A 187 13.27 -6.52 -10.98
C THR A 187 13.48 -5.46 -12.05
N GLN A 188 13.27 -5.78 -13.33
CA GLN A 188 13.36 -4.80 -14.41
C GLN A 188 12.36 -3.65 -14.21
N GLN A 189 11.10 -3.98 -13.92
CA GLN A 189 10.01 -3.01 -13.79
C GLN A 189 10.11 -2.15 -12.52
N LEU A 190 10.39 -2.76 -11.37
CA LEU A 190 10.30 -2.09 -10.06
C LEU A 190 11.67 -1.82 -9.41
N GLY A 191 12.73 -2.52 -9.82
CA GLY A 191 14.09 -2.35 -9.31
C GLY A 191 15.04 -1.61 -10.26
N GLY A 192 14.74 -1.63 -11.56
CA GLY A 192 15.56 -1.08 -12.64
C GLY A 192 15.54 0.44 -12.71
N GLN A 193 15.23 1.00 -13.88
CA GLN A 193 15.29 2.45 -14.12
C GLN A 193 14.32 3.25 -13.24
N SER A 194 13.13 2.71 -12.97
CA SER A 194 12.18 3.29 -12.02
C SER A 194 12.76 3.33 -10.60
N GLY A 195 13.42 2.24 -10.19
CA GLY A 195 13.97 2.06 -8.85
C GLY A 195 12.91 2.20 -7.75
N PHE A 196 11.64 1.88 -8.04
CA PHE A 196 10.54 2.00 -7.10
C PHE A 196 10.80 1.27 -5.79
N LEU A 197 11.26 0.01 -5.88
CA LEU A 197 11.52 -0.83 -4.71
C LEU A 197 12.95 -0.74 -4.19
N LYS A 198 13.75 0.24 -4.64
CA LYS A 198 15.12 0.41 -4.19
C LYS A 198 15.24 1.58 -3.20
N ASN A 199 15.82 1.33 -2.03
CA ASN A 199 16.21 2.36 -1.08
C ASN A 199 17.43 3.11 -1.62
N VAL A 200 17.17 4.28 -2.19
CA VAL A 200 18.21 5.18 -2.69
C VAL A 200 18.46 6.27 -1.66
N LYS A 201 19.69 6.32 -1.12
CA LYS A 201 20.09 7.35 -0.15
C LYS A 201 19.86 8.74 -0.73
N GLY A 202 19.13 9.59 0.01
CA GLY A 202 18.85 10.97 -0.39
C GLY A 202 17.74 11.13 -1.42
N ALA A 203 17.10 10.05 -1.89
CA ALA A 203 15.92 10.16 -2.73
C ALA A 203 14.81 10.94 -2.03
N LYS A 204 14.01 11.65 -2.83
CA LYS A 204 12.90 12.49 -2.39
C LYS A 204 11.63 12.14 -3.17
N CYS A 205 10.47 12.41 -2.58
CA CYS A 205 9.21 12.44 -3.32
C CYS A 205 9.31 13.45 -4.49
N SER A 206 8.76 13.11 -5.66
CA SER A 206 8.73 13.99 -6.84
C SER A 206 7.52 14.93 -6.88
N GLY A 207 6.61 14.82 -5.91
CA GLY A 207 5.61 15.83 -5.57
C GLY A 207 4.34 15.83 -6.42
N SER A 208 3.23 15.43 -5.78
CA SER A 208 1.93 16.09 -5.92
C SER A 208 1.20 16.00 -4.57
N VAL A 209 0.41 17.02 -4.23
CA VAL A 209 -0.52 16.95 -3.09
C VAL A 209 -1.78 16.27 -3.60
N ASN A 210 -2.11 15.11 -3.06
CA ASN A 210 -3.49 14.63 -3.16
C ASN A 210 -4.34 15.54 -2.28
N ARG A 211 -5.16 16.40 -2.90
CA ARG A 211 -6.15 17.16 -2.14
C ARG A 211 -7.26 16.20 -1.79
N HIS A 212 -7.36 15.88 -0.50
CA HIS A 212 -8.39 15.00 0.01
C HIS A 212 -9.68 15.80 0.18
N LYS A 213 -10.74 15.38 -0.51
CA LYS A 213 -12.08 15.88 -0.22
C LYS A 213 -12.43 15.46 1.20
N THR A 214 -12.99 16.37 1.99
CA THR A 214 -13.35 16.07 3.39
C THR A 214 -14.85 15.89 3.55
N VAL A 215 -15.24 14.96 4.41
CA VAL A 215 -16.63 14.71 4.80
C VAL A 215 -16.79 14.84 6.30
N CYS A 216 -18.03 15.06 6.73
CA CYS A 216 -18.34 15.06 8.15
C CYS A 216 -18.36 13.64 8.72
N MET A 217 -17.82 13.46 9.93
CA MET A 217 -17.85 12.17 10.65
C MET A 217 -19.26 11.70 11.04
N GLY A 218 -20.32 12.50 10.90
CA GLY A 218 -21.69 12.06 11.15
C GLY A 218 -22.57 13.12 11.82
N SER A 219 -23.76 12.70 12.26
CA SER A 219 -24.74 13.60 12.90
C SER A 219 -24.23 14.18 14.21
N ALA A 220 -23.47 13.44 15.01
CA ALA A 220 -22.92 13.97 16.25
C ALA A 220 -21.92 15.12 16.00
N ALA A 221 -21.08 14.98 14.96
CA ALA A 221 -20.16 16.04 14.56
C ALA A 221 -20.90 17.29 14.05
N ARG A 222 -21.99 17.11 13.30
CA ARG A 222 -22.88 18.21 12.89
C ARG A 222 -23.53 18.91 14.09
N ASN A 223 -24.13 18.13 14.99
CA ASN A 223 -24.86 18.66 16.16
C ASN A 223 -23.93 19.42 17.11
N GLN A 224 -22.65 19.08 17.17
CA GLN A 224 -21.64 19.79 17.96
C GLN A 224 -20.96 20.94 17.19
N GLY A 225 -21.44 21.28 15.98
CA GLY A 225 -20.88 22.34 15.14
C GLY A 225 -19.45 22.08 14.66
N LYS A 226 -19.01 20.81 14.63
CA LYS A 226 -17.63 20.41 14.26
C LYS A 226 -17.44 20.22 12.76
N CYS A 227 -18.52 20.19 12.01
CA CYS A 227 -18.52 20.12 10.56
C CYS A 227 -19.79 20.81 10.03
N LYS A 228 -19.77 21.24 8.77
CA LYS A 228 -20.98 21.67 8.07
C LYS A 228 -21.65 20.47 7.41
N GLY A 229 -22.99 20.45 7.40
CA GLY A 229 -23.81 19.50 6.66
C GLY A 229 -24.10 20.04 5.28
#